data_AF-A0A1Y1W3Q8-F1
#
_entry.id   AF-A0A1Y1W3Q8-F1
#
_cell.length_a   1.000
_cell.length_b   1.000
_cell.length_c   1.000
_cell.angle_alpha   90.00
_cell.angle_beta   90.00
_cell.angle_gamma   90.00
#
_symmetry.space_group_name_H-M   'P 1'
#
loop_
_entity.id
_entity.type
_entity.pdbx_description
1 polymer ?
#
loop_
_entity_poly.entity_id
_entity_poly.type
_entity_poly.pdbx_seq_one_letter_code
_entity_poly.pdbx_strand_id
1 'polypeptide(L)'
;MSNVFTFIRSGAFTKCANVYQGSFSSSSEVEGMQPTYEITIRGHELGVTSAASGEKPIITGRLEGLTKRRGKVYGSHAIAVIEKTTAFRQGWTIHDFDGNEYKWKVGSFSKCSWELYDMNKKIVATFDRTKSSTLQ
;
A
#
# COMPACT_ATOMS: atom_id res chain seq x y z
N MET A 1 11.92 4.02 17.08
CA MET A 1 11.39 5.06 16.15
C MET A 1 10.17 4.47 15.46
N SER A 2 9.09 5.22 15.29
CA SER A 2 7.92 4.76 14.53
C SER A 2 8.21 4.80 13.03
N ASN A 3 7.93 3.71 12.32
CA ASN A 3 8.05 3.64 10.86
C ASN A 3 6.84 4.34 10.22
N VAL A 4 6.96 5.66 10.04
CA VAL A 4 5.92 6.50 9.43
C VAL A 4 6.29 6.80 7.97
N PHE A 5 5.32 6.67 7.07
CA PHE A 5 5.50 6.94 5.65
C PHE A 5 4.37 7.82 5.11
N THR A 6 4.70 8.74 4.22
CA THR A 6 3.76 9.59 3.50
C THR A 6 3.75 9.22 2.02
N PHE A 7 2.55 9.07 1.46
CA PHE A 7 2.34 8.69 0.07
C PHE A 7 1.82 9.91 -0.70
N ILE A 8 2.55 10.33 -1.73
CA ILE A 8 2.20 11.47 -2.57
C ILE A 8 2.06 11.01 -4.00
N ARG A 9 0.93 11.31 -4.65
CA ARG A 9 0.72 10.95 -6.06
C ARG A 9 1.70 11.73 -6.93
N SER A 10 2.34 11.06 -7.88
CA SER A 10 3.32 11.69 -8.79
C SER A 10 2.66 12.61 -9.84
N GLY A 11 1.33 12.76 -9.81
CA GLY A 11 0.54 13.64 -10.67
C GLY A 11 -0.96 13.28 -10.65
N ALA A 12 -1.82 14.24 -11.01
CA ALA A 12 -3.28 14.16 -10.84
C ALA A 12 -3.94 12.93 -11.51
N PHE A 13 -3.38 12.46 -12.62
CA PHE A 13 -3.90 11.32 -13.40
C PHE A 13 -2.98 10.10 -13.38
N THR A 14 -1.90 10.17 -12.62
CA THR A 14 -0.97 9.04 -12.53
C THR A 14 -1.52 7.98 -11.59
N LYS A 15 -1.19 6.72 -11.90
CA LYS A 15 -1.32 5.59 -10.97
C LYS A 15 0.02 5.32 -10.26
N CYS A 16 0.81 6.37 -10.10
CA CYS A 16 2.11 6.34 -9.46
C CYS A 16 2.06 7.15 -8.16
N ALA A 17 2.80 6.71 -7.16
CA ALA A 17 2.96 7.43 -5.90
C ALA A 17 4.42 7.34 -5.42
N ASN A 18 4.94 8.47 -4.97
CA ASN A 18 6.20 8.60 -4.28
C ASN A 18 5.96 8.39 -2.79
N VAL A 19 6.80 7.58 -2.15
CA VAL A 19 6.70 7.26 -0.72
C VAL A 19 7.90 7.87 -0.01
N TYR A 20 7.64 8.71 0.97
CA TYR A 20 8.66 9.37 1.78
C TYR A 20 8.60 8.84 3.21
N GLN A 21 9.76 8.61 3.81
CA GLN A 21 9.84 8.32 5.24
C GLN A 21 9.60 9.62 6.04
N GLY A 22 8.63 9.61 6.94
CA GLY A 22 8.17 10.78 7.68
C GLY A 22 6.68 11.07 7.50
N SER A 23 6.18 12.06 8.25
CA SER A 23 4.80 12.55 8.17
C SER A 23 4.82 13.96 7.58
N PHE A 24 4.32 14.11 6.36
CA PHE A 24 4.20 15.40 5.67
C PHE A 24 2.74 15.73 5.42
N SER A 25 2.39 17.00 5.42
CA SER A 25 1.01 17.47 5.24
C SER A 25 0.76 18.08 3.86
N SER A 26 1.82 18.47 3.14
CA SER A 26 1.76 18.94 1.75
C SER A 26 2.87 18.34 0.88
N SER A 27 2.70 18.45 -0.45
CA SER A 27 3.72 18.07 -1.44
C SER A 27 4.92 19.01 -1.44
N SER A 28 4.74 20.28 -1.07
CA SER A 28 5.82 21.26 -0.96
C SER A 28 6.81 20.94 0.16
N GLU A 29 6.39 20.25 1.23
CA GLU A 29 7.29 19.83 2.32
C GLU A 29 8.36 18.81 1.86
N VAL A 30 8.13 18.13 0.74
CA VAL A 30 9.06 17.14 0.19
C VAL A 30 9.69 17.59 -1.13
N GLU A 31 9.55 18.88 -1.48
CA GLU A 31 10.18 19.43 -2.67
C GLU A 31 11.71 19.34 -2.56
N GLY A 32 12.35 18.72 -3.55
CA GLY A 32 13.79 18.45 -3.54
C GLY A 32 14.22 17.24 -2.68
N MET A 33 13.31 16.56 -1.98
CA MET A 33 13.62 15.30 -1.30
C MET A 33 13.61 14.12 -2.29
N GLN A 34 14.55 13.19 -2.12
CA GLN A 34 14.48 11.90 -2.81
C GLN A 34 13.44 11.00 -2.10
N PRO A 35 12.49 10.39 -2.83
CA PRO A 35 11.58 9.43 -2.23
C PRO A 35 12.35 8.21 -1.71
N THR A 36 11.75 7.47 -0.77
CA THR A 36 12.27 6.17 -0.33
C THR A 36 11.86 5.07 -1.33
N TYR A 37 10.60 5.11 -1.76
CA TYR A 37 10.05 4.17 -2.73
C TYR A 37 9.20 4.87 -3.77
N GLU A 38 9.08 4.23 -4.92
CA GLU A 38 8.10 4.55 -5.95
C GLU A 38 7.14 3.39 -6.12
N ILE A 39 5.85 3.69 -6.08
CA ILE A 39 4.77 2.72 -6.28
C ILE A 39 4.15 2.99 -7.64
N THR A 40 4.01 1.95 -8.46
CA THR A 40 3.33 2.00 -9.75
C THR A 40 2.19 0.99 -9.78
N ILE A 41 1.00 1.41 -10.18
CA ILE A 41 -0.16 0.53 -10.36
C ILE A 41 -0.58 0.53 -11.84
N ARG A 42 -0.45 -0.60 -12.53
CA ARG A 42 -0.81 -0.76 -13.94
C ARG A 42 -1.84 -1.87 -14.11
N GLY A 43 -3.10 -1.47 -14.34
CA GLY A 43 -4.20 -2.43 -14.48
C GLY A 43 -4.42 -3.27 -13.22
N HIS A 44 -3.91 -4.50 -13.24
CA HIS A 44 -3.99 -5.47 -12.14
C HIS A 44 -2.63 -5.74 -11.48
N GLU A 45 -1.62 -4.98 -11.87
CA GLU A 45 -0.25 -5.13 -11.41
C GLU A 45 0.14 -3.96 -10.49
N LEU A 46 0.93 -4.28 -9.49
CA LEU A 46 1.56 -3.38 -8.54
C LEU A 46 3.07 -3.58 -8.67
N GLY A 47 3.83 -2.49 -8.67
CA GLY A 47 5.28 -2.50 -8.52
C GLY A 47 5.69 -1.51 -7.45
N VAL A 48 6.63 -1.91 -6.59
CA VAL A 48 7.31 -1.04 -5.62
C VAL A 48 8.79 -1.09 -5.94
N THR A 49 9.39 0.05 -6.25
CA THR A 49 10.81 0.18 -6.58
C THR A 49 11.49 1.04 -5.51
N SER A 50 12.71 0.69 -5.13
CA SER A 50 13.54 1.60 -4.32
C SER A 50 13.99 2.76 -5.20
N ALA A 51 13.73 3.99 -4.76
CA ALA A 51 14.13 5.18 -5.50
C ALA A 51 15.65 5.39 -5.53
N ALA A 52 16.40 4.69 -4.68
CA ALA A 52 17.86 4.72 -4.68
C ALA A 52 18.47 3.80 -5.75
N SER A 53 17.83 2.67 -6.06
CA SER A 53 18.35 1.69 -7.02
C SER A 53 17.71 1.77 -8.41
N GLY A 54 16.50 2.32 -8.53
CA GLY A 54 15.84 2.72 -9.78
C GLY A 54 15.51 1.63 -10.83
N GLU A 55 16.15 0.47 -10.78
CA GLU A 55 16.20 -0.44 -11.95
C GLU A 55 15.18 -1.57 -11.91
N LYS A 56 14.88 -2.13 -10.73
CA LYS A 56 13.99 -3.30 -10.59
C LYS A 56 13.05 -3.16 -9.40
N PRO A 57 11.75 -3.48 -9.57
CA PRO A 57 10.82 -3.55 -8.45
C PRO A 57 11.31 -4.56 -7.40
N ILE A 58 11.35 -4.12 -6.14
CA ILE A 58 11.68 -4.97 -4.99
C ILE A 58 10.47 -5.77 -4.50
N ILE A 59 9.27 -5.25 -4.77
CA ILE A 59 8.00 -5.93 -4.56
C ILE A 59 7.17 -5.78 -5.82
N THR A 60 6.60 -6.87 -6.30
CA THR A 60 5.57 -6.83 -7.35
C THR A 60 4.30 -7.48 -6.83
N GLY A 61 3.15 -7.10 -7.36
CA GLY A 61 1.89 -7.71 -7.03
C GLY A 61 1.03 -7.87 -8.27
N ARG A 62 0.20 -8.91 -8.31
CA ARG A 62 -0.74 -9.13 -9.39
C ARG A 62 -2.04 -9.73 -8.87
N LEU A 63 -3.17 -9.16 -9.28
CA LEU A 63 -4.47 -9.81 -9.11
C LEU A 63 -4.67 -10.90 -10.19
N GLU A 64 -5.16 -12.05 -9.76
CA GLU A 64 -5.33 -13.26 -10.56
C GLU A 64 -6.82 -13.65 -10.70
N GLY A 65 -7.11 -14.38 -11.77
CA GLY A 65 -8.43 -14.97 -12.05
C GLY A 65 -9.44 -13.99 -12.65
N LEU A 66 -10.52 -14.55 -13.20
CA LEU A 66 -11.62 -13.81 -13.86
C LEU A 66 -12.26 -12.77 -12.92
N THR A 67 -12.48 -13.16 -11.67
CA THR A 67 -13.15 -12.32 -10.67
C THR A 67 -12.20 -11.37 -9.94
N LYS A 68 -10.88 -11.49 -10.14
CA LYS A 68 -9.84 -10.66 -9.52
C LYS A 68 -9.96 -10.62 -7.98
N ARG A 69 -10.41 -11.72 -7.39
CA ARG A 69 -10.60 -11.90 -5.94
C ARG A 69 -9.40 -12.58 -5.26
N ARG A 70 -8.35 -12.88 -6.01
CA ARG A 70 -7.10 -13.43 -5.52
C ARG A 70 -5.95 -12.67 -6.15
N GLY A 71 -4.79 -12.74 -5.54
CA GLY A 71 -3.57 -12.20 -6.08
C GLY A 71 -2.37 -12.70 -5.32
N LYS A 72 -1.20 -12.35 -5.84
CA LYS A 72 0.09 -12.68 -5.24
C LYS A 72 0.93 -11.43 -5.17
N VAL A 73 1.69 -11.32 -4.10
CA VAL A 73 2.72 -10.31 -3.91
C VAL A 73 4.06 -11.05 -3.86
N TYR A 74 4.97 -10.70 -4.75
CA TYR A 74 6.28 -11.30 -4.89
C TYR A 74 7.31 -10.34 -4.31
N GLY A 75 8.02 -10.78 -3.28
CA GLY A 75 9.29 -10.19 -2.84
C GLY A 75 10.47 -10.91 -3.50
N SER A 76 11.70 -10.53 -3.14
CA SER A 76 12.91 -11.08 -3.75
C SER A 76 13.03 -12.62 -3.64
N HIS A 77 12.51 -13.22 -2.57
CA HIS A 77 12.64 -14.67 -2.31
C HIS A 77 11.36 -15.31 -1.76
N ALA A 78 10.24 -14.60 -1.77
CA ALA A 78 9.01 -15.05 -1.12
C ALA A 78 7.76 -14.57 -1.85
N ILE A 79 6.67 -15.30 -1.66
CA ILE A 79 5.35 -15.01 -2.24
C ILE A 79 4.33 -14.94 -1.12
N ALA A 80 3.68 -13.78 -1.00
CA ALA A 80 2.55 -13.55 -0.13
C ALA A 80 1.25 -13.69 -0.95
N VAL A 81 0.24 -14.31 -0.36
CA VAL A 81 -1.06 -14.53 -1.01
C VAL A 81 -2.05 -13.49 -0.51
N ILE A 82 -2.76 -12.85 -1.44
CA ILE A 82 -3.87 -11.95 -1.11
C ILE A 82 -5.16 -12.52 -1.65
N GLU A 83 -6.20 -12.55 -0.84
CA GLU A 83 -7.49 -13.07 -1.24
C GLU A 83 -8.65 -12.29 -0.65
N LYS A 84 -9.75 -12.26 -1.39
CA LYS A 84 -10.97 -11.57 -1.00
C LYS A 84 -11.98 -12.59 -0.50
N THR A 85 -11.95 -12.86 0.80
CA THR A 85 -12.78 -13.87 1.48
C THR A 85 -14.27 -13.52 1.49
N THR A 86 -14.62 -12.23 1.40
CA THR A 86 -16.03 -11.77 1.34
C THR A 86 -16.31 -10.89 0.13
N ALA A 87 -17.58 -10.70 -0.23
CA ALA A 87 -17.96 -9.78 -1.31
C ALA A 87 -17.73 -8.30 -0.92
N PHE A 88 -17.69 -8.00 0.38
CA PHE A 88 -17.55 -6.65 0.91
C PHE A 88 -16.16 -6.05 0.65
N ARG A 89 -16.09 -4.71 0.64
CA ARG A 89 -14.83 -3.97 0.43
C ARG A 89 -13.76 -4.28 1.50
N GLN A 90 -14.19 -4.65 2.70
CA GLN A 90 -13.35 -5.06 3.83
C GLN A 90 -12.95 -6.55 3.79
N GLY A 91 -13.25 -7.26 2.70
CA GLY A 91 -13.03 -8.71 2.60
C GLY A 91 -11.61 -9.14 2.22
N TRP A 92 -10.64 -8.23 2.11
CA TRP A 92 -9.28 -8.59 1.74
C TRP A 92 -8.51 -9.13 2.95
N THR A 93 -8.00 -10.34 2.76
CA THR A 93 -7.13 -11.07 3.67
C THR A 93 -5.77 -11.20 3.01
N ILE A 94 -4.71 -10.87 3.75
CA ILE A 94 -3.32 -10.91 3.29
C ILE A 94 -2.62 -11.96 4.13
N HIS A 95 -1.98 -12.91 3.49
CA HIS A 95 -1.05 -13.84 4.12
C HIS A 95 0.35 -13.32 3.82
N ASP A 96 1.11 -12.93 4.85
CA ASP A 96 2.49 -12.48 4.66
C ASP A 96 3.40 -13.63 4.19
N PHE A 97 4.68 -13.34 4.03
CA PHE A 97 5.67 -14.30 3.55
C PHE A 97 5.91 -15.46 4.52
N ASP A 98 5.52 -15.32 5.79
CA ASP A 98 5.62 -16.34 6.83
C ASP A 98 4.27 -17.07 7.04
N GLY A 99 3.23 -16.70 6.28
CA GLY A 99 1.89 -17.27 6.37
C GLY A 99 1.02 -16.67 7.47
N ASN A 100 1.42 -15.56 8.10
CA ASN A 100 0.58 -14.88 9.07
C ASN A 100 -0.55 -14.14 8.34
N GLU A 101 -1.76 -14.26 8.88
CA GLU A 101 -2.94 -13.62 8.31
C GLU A 101 -3.13 -12.20 8.85
N TYR A 102 -3.40 -11.27 7.93
CA TYR A 102 -3.76 -9.88 8.21
C TYR A 102 -5.03 -9.46 7.48
N LYS A 103 -5.81 -8.58 8.11
CA LYS A 103 -7.07 -8.07 7.57
C LYS A 103 -7.14 -6.56 7.60
N TRP A 104 -7.50 -5.98 6.45
CA TRP A 104 -7.77 -4.54 6.36
C TRP A 104 -9.18 -4.23 6.82
N LYS A 105 -9.28 -3.37 7.83
CA LYS A 105 -10.50 -2.65 8.17
C LYS A 105 -10.46 -1.29 7.51
N VAL A 106 -11.10 -1.21 6.35
CA VAL A 106 -11.31 0.05 5.63
C VAL A 106 -12.43 0.81 6.32
N GLY A 107 -12.12 1.97 6.92
CA GLY A 107 -13.11 2.84 7.55
C GLY A 107 -14.29 3.17 6.63
N SER A 108 -15.46 3.44 7.23
CA SER A 108 -16.64 3.96 6.53
C SER A 108 -16.36 5.33 5.91
N PHE A 109 -17.27 5.87 5.09
CA PHE A 109 -17.13 7.23 4.54
C PHE A 109 -16.88 8.32 5.60
N SER A 110 -17.31 8.10 6.85
CA SER A 110 -17.05 8.97 8.01
C SER A 110 -15.72 8.72 8.75
N LYS A 111 -15.01 7.62 8.45
CA LYS A 111 -13.71 7.29 9.01
C LYS A 111 -12.67 7.24 7.90
N CYS A 112 -11.82 8.26 7.85
CA CYS A 112 -10.77 8.39 6.85
C CYS A 112 -9.53 7.52 7.14
N SER A 113 -9.53 6.69 8.19
CA SER A 113 -8.43 5.78 8.49
C SER A 113 -8.73 4.34 8.05
N TRP A 114 -7.70 3.66 7.57
CA TRP A 114 -7.69 2.22 7.35
C TRP A 114 -6.74 1.60 8.37
N GLU A 115 -7.14 0.47 8.94
CA GLU A 115 -6.36 -0.23 9.96
C GLU A 115 -6.08 -1.65 9.48
N LEU A 116 -4.84 -2.09 9.64
CA LEU A 116 -4.43 -3.46 9.39
C LEU A 116 -4.36 -4.21 10.72
N TYR A 117 -5.09 -5.31 10.80
CA TYR A 117 -5.16 -6.15 11.98
C TYR A 117 -4.43 -7.47 11.73
N ASP A 118 -3.72 -7.98 12.74
CA ASP A 118 -3.24 -9.36 12.77
C ASP A 118 -4.34 -10.35 13.19
N MET A 119 -4.00 -11.65 13.23
CA MET A 119 -4.89 -12.72 13.68
C MET A 119 -5.43 -12.53 15.11
N ASN A 120 -4.69 -11.85 15.98
CA ASN A 120 -5.07 -11.55 17.36
C ASN A 120 -5.91 -10.28 17.48
N LYS A 121 -6.34 -9.69 16.35
CA LYS A 121 -7.06 -8.42 16.28
C LYS A 121 -6.27 -7.24 16.86
N LYS A 122 -4.94 -7.31 16.87
CA LYS A 122 -4.08 -6.18 17.19
C LYS A 122 -3.84 -5.35 15.94
N ILE A 123 -3.87 -4.03 16.09
CA ILE A 123 -3.52 -3.10 15.01
C ILE A 123 -2.00 -3.15 14.81
N VAL A 124 -1.57 -3.50 13.59
CA VAL A 124 -0.15 -3.55 13.20
C VAL A 124 0.24 -2.41 12.28
N ALA A 125 -0.72 -1.83 11.55
CA ALA A 125 -0.51 -0.64 10.74
C ALA A 125 -1.79 0.19 10.63
N THR A 126 -1.63 1.50 10.39
CA THR A 126 -2.73 2.42 10.13
C THR A 126 -2.37 3.29 8.93
N PHE A 127 -3.34 3.53 8.07
CA PHE A 127 -3.24 4.43 6.93
C PHE A 127 -4.28 5.53 7.08
N ASP A 128 -3.82 6.77 7.21
CA ASP A 128 -4.68 7.94 7.39
C ASP A 128 -4.86 8.69 6.05
N ARG A 129 -6.11 8.79 5.59
CA ARG A 129 -6.45 9.50 4.35
C ARG A 129 -6.74 10.98 4.54
N THR A 130 -6.91 11.47 5.76
CA THR A 130 -7.25 12.89 5.99
C THR A 130 -6.14 13.82 5.49
N LYS A 131 -4.88 13.39 5.61
CA LYS A 131 -3.72 14.11 5.08
C LYS A 131 -3.54 13.98 3.56
N SER A 132 -4.25 13.04 2.93
CA SER A 132 -4.16 12.81 1.48
C SER A 132 -5.07 13.74 0.67
N SER A 133 -6.13 14.32 1.25
CA SER A 133 -7.07 15.21 0.55
C SER A 133 -6.58 16.65 0.40
N THR A 134 -5.49 17.02 1.06
CA THR A 134 -4.89 18.37 0.99
C THR A 134 -3.75 18.45 -0.02
N LEU A 135 -3.41 17.33 -0.68
CA LEU A 135 -2.40 17.25 -1.73
C LEU A 135 -3.06 17.53 -3.09
N GLN A 136 -3.45 18.78 -3.32
CA GLN A 136 -3.74 19.31 -4.65
C GLN A 136 -2.51 20.03 -5.20
#